data_AF-A0A066TNG7-F1
#
_entry.id   AF-A0A066TNG7-F1
#
_cell.length_a   1.000
_cell.length_b   1.000
_cell.length_c   1.000
_cell.angle_alpha   90.00
_cell.angle_beta   90.00
_cell.angle_gamma   90.00
#
_symmetry.space_group_name_H-M   'P 1'
#
loop_
_entity.id
_entity.type
_entity.pdbx_description
1 polymer ?
#
loop_
_entity_poly.entity_id
_entity_poly.type
_entity_poly.pdbx_seq_one_letter_code
_entity_poly.pdbx_strand_id
1 'polypeptide(L)'
;MHTVTTKILKPVRAAAAGSSTAMDMMESLTGFIGTGGVCGVAVAMSDEPWTSAFFDDRTTFGIAGDGVHLTGSSPGNVTELLRMALSRLPSLPPAPGEGLYLDADERGVLEPEQECLVLDLMDDLRRVRRGTVQFDIRRDGSPPRWEMLAFVDDDRGRHLAALSRPRGGHRRLWWLPGSVERLAEFVEGRVPEHG
;
A
#
# COMPACT_ATOMS: atom_id res chain seq x y z
N MET A 1 -9.78 -3.48 36.13
CA MET A 1 -9.27 -2.62 35.05
C MET A 1 -8.31 -3.46 34.21
N HIS A 2 -8.78 -4.05 33.11
CA HIS A 2 -7.93 -4.82 32.20
C HIS A 2 -7.42 -3.88 31.11
N THR A 3 -6.19 -3.38 31.24
CA THR A 3 -5.48 -2.64 30.21
C THR A 3 -5.02 -3.65 29.15
N VAL A 4 -5.86 -3.89 28.14
CA VAL A 4 -5.46 -4.62 26.94
C VAL A 4 -4.62 -3.65 26.11
N THR A 5 -3.29 -3.71 26.27
CA THR A 5 -2.35 -2.96 25.43
C THR A 5 -2.29 -3.65 24.06
N THR A 6 -3.28 -3.39 23.21
CA THR A 6 -3.43 -4.03 21.90
C THR A 6 -2.39 -3.46 20.93
N LYS A 7 -1.26 -4.15 20.75
CA LYS A 7 -0.26 -3.81 19.72
C LYS A 7 -0.80 -4.18 18.33
N ILE A 8 -1.43 -3.23 17.64
CA ILE A 8 -2.04 -3.42 16.31
C ILE A 8 -1.01 -3.67 15.20
N LEU A 9 0.24 -3.25 15.41
CA LEU A 9 1.33 -3.47 14.44
C LEU A 9 1.57 -4.95 14.14
N LYS A 10 1.34 -5.87 15.09
CA LYS A 10 1.62 -7.29 14.88
C LYS A 10 0.57 -7.96 13.96
N PRO A 11 -0.76 -7.82 14.20
CA PRO A 11 -1.78 -8.30 13.26
C PRO A 11 -1.69 -7.65 11.87
N VAL A 12 -1.39 -6.36 11.79
CA VAL A 12 -1.30 -5.62 10.51
C VAL A 12 -0.06 -6.00 9.71
N ARG A 13 1.11 -6.15 10.35
CA ARG A 13 2.31 -6.66 9.68
C ARG A 13 2.16 -8.13 9.29
N ALA A 14 1.48 -8.95 10.11
CA ALA A 14 1.09 -10.30 9.72
C ALA A 14 0.02 -10.30 8.61
N ALA A 15 -0.73 -9.20 8.46
CA ALA A 15 -1.65 -9.02 7.36
C ALA A 15 -0.98 -8.75 6.02
N ALA A 16 0.17 -8.10 6.08
CA ALA A 16 0.94 -7.62 4.94
C ALA A 16 2.31 -8.30 4.79
N ALA A 17 2.51 -9.48 5.40
CA ALA A 17 3.81 -10.17 5.34
C ALA A 17 4.08 -10.72 3.94
N GLY A 18 4.87 -9.98 3.15
CA GLY A 18 5.37 -10.36 1.83
C GLY A 18 6.75 -11.02 1.83
N SER A 19 7.08 -11.53 0.63
CA SER A 19 8.29 -12.30 0.28
C SER A 19 9.54 -11.42 0.13
N SER A 20 10.72 -11.99 0.40
CA SER A 20 12.03 -11.35 0.22
C SER A 20 12.33 -10.90 -1.21
N THR A 21 11.58 -11.39 -2.20
CA THR A 21 11.77 -11.11 -3.63
C THR A 21 11.47 -9.67 -4.07
N ALA A 22 10.69 -8.90 -3.30
CA ALA A 22 10.30 -7.53 -3.68
C ALA A 22 11.46 -6.51 -3.61
N MET A 23 12.37 -6.72 -2.65
CA MET A 23 13.52 -5.82 -2.41
C MET A 23 14.58 -5.96 -3.51
N ASP A 24 14.85 -7.19 -3.96
CA ASP A 24 15.85 -7.48 -5.00
C ASP A 24 15.45 -6.87 -6.36
N MET A 25 14.15 -6.75 -6.65
CA MET A 25 13.66 -6.12 -7.89
C MET A 25 13.74 -4.58 -7.85
N MET A 26 13.57 -3.95 -6.69
CA MET A 26 13.72 -2.49 -6.56
C MET A 26 15.16 -2.01 -6.74
N GLU A 27 16.15 -2.78 -6.30
CA GLU A 27 17.56 -2.40 -6.46
C GLU A 27 17.99 -2.34 -7.94
N SER A 28 17.27 -3.06 -8.82
CA SER A 28 17.47 -3.00 -10.27
C SER A 28 16.80 -1.79 -10.96
N LEU A 29 15.88 -1.11 -10.26
CA LEU A 29 15.23 0.10 -10.75
C LEU A 29 16.07 1.32 -10.34
N THR A 30 16.89 1.82 -11.26
CA THR A 30 17.67 3.05 -11.06
C THR A 30 16.76 4.20 -10.61
N GLY A 31 17.05 4.80 -9.45
CA GLY A 31 16.33 5.98 -8.96
C GLY A 31 16.49 7.17 -9.90
N PHE A 32 15.38 7.78 -10.28
CA PHE A 32 15.31 8.85 -11.29
C PHE A 32 15.62 10.23 -10.69
N ILE A 33 16.88 10.52 -10.35
CA ILE A 33 17.28 11.74 -9.61
C ILE A 33 16.84 13.02 -10.34
N GLY A 34 16.06 13.88 -9.65
CA GLY A 34 15.70 15.23 -10.08
C GLY A 34 14.56 15.31 -11.10
N THR A 35 13.92 14.18 -11.42
CA THR A 35 12.82 14.10 -12.38
C THR A 35 11.46 14.33 -11.72
N GLY A 36 11.34 14.06 -10.42
CA GLY A 36 10.05 13.99 -9.71
C GLY A 36 9.17 12.82 -10.14
N GLY A 37 9.77 11.80 -10.75
CA GLY A 37 9.14 10.55 -11.16
C GLY A 37 8.81 9.58 -10.02
N VAL A 38 8.28 8.40 -10.38
CA VAL A 38 7.85 7.34 -9.46
C VAL A 38 8.38 5.99 -9.94
N CYS A 39 8.75 5.11 -9.02
CA CYS A 39 9.00 3.70 -9.29
C CYS A 39 8.44 2.82 -8.18
N GLY A 40 8.21 1.55 -8.49
CA GLY A 40 7.77 0.61 -7.48
C GLY A 40 7.65 -0.82 -7.97
N VAL A 41 7.35 -1.69 -7.00
CA VAL A 41 7.07 -3.11 -7.21
C VAL A 41 5.75 -3.44 -6.53
N ALA A 42 4.91 -4.20 -7.21
CA ALA A 42 3.70 -4.82 -6.68
C ALA A 42 3.88 -6.34 -6.68
N VAL A 43 3.60 -6.98 -5.54
CA VAL A 43 3.69 -8.44 -5.38
C VAL A 43 2.35 -8.97 -4.89
N ALA A 44 1.67 -9.76 -5.72
CA ALA A 44 0.47 -10.48 -5.34
C ALA A 44 0.82 -11.82 -4.67
N MET A 45 0.34 -11.97 -3.44
CA MET A 45 0.45 -13.15 -2.61
C MET A 45 -0.93 -13.84 -2.59
N SER A 46 -1.26 -14.54 -3.68
CA SER A 46 -2.52 -15.29 -3.87
C SER A 46 -2.24 -16.67 -4.48
N ASP A 47 -3.29 -17.39 -4.90
CA ASP A 47 -3.18 -18.75 -5.47
C ASP A 47 -2.18 -18.83 -6.63
N GLU A 48 -2.09 -17.78 -7.46
CA GLU A 48 -1.02 -17.61 -8.45
C GLU A 48 -0.16 -16.40 -8.04
N PRO A 49 1.10 -16.62 -7.56
CA PRO A 49 2.00 -15.54 -7.23
C PRO A 49 2.31 -14.72 -8.49
N TRP A 50 2.20 -13.41 -8.39
CA TRP A 50 2.49 -12.51 -9.49
C TRP A 50 3.27 -11.27 -9.03
N THR A 51 4.17 -10.77 -9.87
CA THR A 51 4.95 -9.55 -9.59
C THR A 51 4.96 -8.58 -10.77
N SER A 52 4.89 -7.29 -10.48
CA SER A 52 5.12 -6.21 -11.46
C SER A 52 6.01 -5.12 -10.89
N ALA A 53 7.08 -4.81 -11.61
CA ALA A 53 7.89 -3.62 -11.44
C ALA A 53 7.43 -2.54 -12.43
N PHE A 54 7.45 -1.28 -12.00
CA PHE A 54 7.07 -0.15 -12.85
C PHE A 54 7.87 1.11 -12.52
N PHE A 55 7.97 2.00 -13.50
CA PHE A 55 8.50 3.34 -13.33
C PHE A 55 7.88 4.36 -14.29
N ASP A 56 7.98 5.62 -13.92
CA ASP A 56 7.67 6.79 -14.76
C ASP A 56 8.56 7.96 -14.33
N ASP A 57 9.40 8.45 -15.25
CA ASP A 57 10.34 9.57 -15.02
C ASP A 57 9.82 10.92 -15.56
N ARG A 58 8.51 11.01 -15.85
CA ARG A 58 7.80 12.10 -16.53
C ARG A 58 8.04 12.26 -18.03
N THR A 59 9.00 11.53 -18.60
CA THR A 59 9.26 11.51 -20.04
C THR A 59 8.94 10.15 -20.62
N THR A 60 9.35 9.10 -19.91
CA THR A 60 9.19 7.70 -20.27
C THR A 60 8.62 6.92 -19.10
N PHE A 61 7.94 5.83 -19.42
CA PHE A 61 7.52 4.84 -18.45
C PHE A 61 7.96 3.45 -18.88
N GLY A 62 8.02 2.54 -17.91
CA GLY A 62 8.22 1.12 -18.16
C GLY A 62 7.52 0.26 -17.12
N ILE A 63 7.06 -0.92 -17.55
CA ILE A 63 6.43 -1.94 -16.72
C ILE A 63 7.00 -3.29 -17.12
N ALA A 64 7.47 -4.06 -16.14
CA ALA A 64 7.99 -5.40 -16.35
C ALA A 64 7.47 -6.35 -15.26
N GLY A 65 7.12 -7.58 -15.62
CA GLY A 65 6.68 -8.59 -14.66
C GLY A 65 5.91 -9.73 -15.31
N ASP A 66 6.19 -10.97 -14.91
CA ASP A 66 5.53 -12.20 -15.38
C ASP A 66 5.19 -12.24 -16.86
N GLY A 67 6.21 -12.07 -17.70
CA GLY A 67 6.10 -12.12 -19.16
C GLY A 67 5.55 -10.85 -19.81
N VAL A 68 5.17 -9.83 -19.03
CA VAL A 68 4.78 -8.52 -19.53
C VAL A 68 6.01 -7.60 -19.57
N HIS A 69 6.18 -6.91 -20.68
CA HIS A 69 7.16 -5.83 -20.83
C HIS A 69 6.54 -4.71 -21.67
N LEU A 70 6.26 -3.57 -21.06
CA LEU A 70 5.68 -2.39 -21.71
C LEU A 70 6.60 -1.21 -21.48
N THR A 71 6.83 -0.41 -22.53
CA THR A 71 7.58 0.84 -22.44
C THR A 71 6.97 1.87 -23.40
N GLY A 72 7.12 3.15 -23.09
CA GLY A 72 6.64 4.21 -23.95
C GLY A 72 6.81 5.61 -23.36
N SER A 73 6.17 6.59 -23.99
CA SER A 73 6.08 7.95 -23.46
C SER A 73 5.29 7.97 -22.15
N SER A 74 5.78 8.73 -21.17
CA SER A 74 5.13 8.88 -19.87
C SER A 74 3.64 9.22 -20.03
N PRO A 75 2.74 8.53 -19.31
CA PRO A 75 1.33 8.90 -19.27
C PRO A 75 1.08 10.23 -18.53
N GLY A 76 2.09 10.77 -17.83
CA GLY A 76 1.99 12.02 -17.06
C GLY A 76 1.06 11.94 -15.84
N ASN A 77 0.51 10.77 -15.55
CA ASN A 77 -0.47 10.51 -14.49
C ASN A 77 -0.15 9.18 -13.79
N VAL A 78 0.10 9.25 -12.47
CA VAL A 78 0.39 8.08 -11.64
C VAL A 78 -0.76 7.07 -11.65
N THR A 79 -2.01 7.53 -11.73
CA THR A 79 -3.18 6.65 -11.77
C THR A 79 -3.16 5.75 -13.00
N GLU A 80 -2.82 6.30 -14.17
CA GLU A 80 -2.71 5.52 -15.42
C GLU A 80 -1.56 4.53 -15.36
N LEU A 81 -0.39 4.95 -14.84
CA LEU A 81 0.73 4.06 -14.60
C LEU A 81 0.33 2.85 -13.73
N LEU A 82 -0.35 3.11 -12.61
CA LEU A 82 -0.80 2.06 -11.69
C LEU A 82 -1.86 1.16 -12.32
N ARG A 83 -2.79 1.69 -13.14
CA ARG A 83 -3.77 0.87 -13.87
C ARG A 83 -3.08 -0.10 -14.82
N MET A 84 -2.06 0.37 -15.55
CA MET A 84 -1.28 -0.49 -16.44
C MET A 84 -0.49 -1.54 -15.66
N ALA A 85 0.20 -1.14 -14.59
CA ALA A 85 1.02 -2.04 -13.76
C ALA A 85 0.17 -3.13 -13.06
N LEU A 86 -1.06 -2.80 -12.70
CA LEU A 86 -1.97 -3.69 -11.97
C LEU A 86 -3.02 -4.37 -12.85
N SER A 87 -2.86 -4.29 -14.18
CA SER A 87 -3.81 -4.83 -15.16
C SER A 87 -4.10 -6.32 -15.02
N ARG A 88 -3.16 -7.10 -14.46
CA ARG A 88 -3.33 -8.54 -14.20
C ARG A 88 -4.04 -8.86 -12.88
N LEU A 89 -4.20 -7.89 -11.98
CA LEU A 89 -4.94 -8.13 -10.75
C LEU A 89 -6.41 -8.40 -11.08
N PRO A 90 -7.04 -9.40 -10.43
CA PRO A 90 -8.48 -9.59 -10.55
C PRO A 90 -9.22 -8.29 -10.26
N SER A 91 -10.17 -7.97 -11.13
CA SER A 91 -11.07 -6.86 -10.90
C SER A 91 -12.00 -7.22 -9.75
N LEU A 92 -11.80 -6.56 -8.61
CA LEU A 92 -12.67 -6.64 -7.44
C LEU A 92 -13.19 -5.24 -7.13
N PRO A 93 -14.46 -5.11 -6.73
CA PRO A 93 -14.97 -3.83 -6.27
C PRO A 93 -14.22 -3.40 -5.00
N PRO A 94 -14.03 -2.09 -4.77
CA PRO A 94 -13.58 -1.60 -3.48
C PRO A 94 -14.51 -2.09 -2.36
N ALA A 95 -13.95 -2.38 -1.19
CA ALA A 95 -14.72 -2.72 -0.01
C ALA A 95 -15.70 -1.57 0.35
N PRO A 96 -16.90 -1.89 0.84
CA PRO A 96 -17.91 -0.87 1.13
C PRO A 96 -17.59 -0.07 2.40
N GLY A 97 -18.07 1.18 2.44
CA GLY A 97 -17.89 2.10 3.57
C GLY A 97 -16.89 3.22 3.27
N GLU A 98 -16.66 4.11 4.23
CA GLU A 98 -15.70 5.22 4.10
C GLU A 98 -14.27 4.81 4.48
N GLY A 99 -14.11 3.67 5.14
CA GLY A 99 -12.86 3.25 5.78
C GLY A 99 -12.63 3.95 7.11
N LEU A 100 -11.48 3.66 7.72
CA LEU A 100 -11.07 4.22 9.00
C LEU A 100 -9.55 4.47 9.02
N TYR A 101 -9.12 5.24 10.00
CA TYR A 101 -7.72 5.35 10.37
C TYR A 101 -7.55 5.18 11.88
N LEU A 102 -6.38 4.72 12.29
CA LEU A 102 -5.99 4.58 13.68
C LEU A 102 -4.66 5.28 13.91
N ASP A 103 -4.64 6.20 14.86
CA ASP A 103 -3.44 6.87 15.34
C ASP A 103 -2.78 6.08 16.46
N ALA A 104 -1.45 5.99 16.41
CA ALA A 104 -0.64 5.30 17.41
C ALA A 104 0.67 6.03 17.65
N ASP A 105 1.28 5.80 18.81
CA ASP A 105 2.65 6.22 19.09
C ASP A 105 3.67 5.45 18.20
N GLU A 106 4.94 5.84 18.28
CA GLU A 106 6.03 5.20 17.55
C GLU A 106 6.21 3.69 17.89
N ARG A 107 5.68 3.25 19.03
CA ARG A 107 5.72 1.86 19.51
C ARG A 107 4.50 1.06 19.05
N GLY A 108 3.53 1.70 18.40
CA GLY A 108 2.27 1.12 17.93
C GLY A 108 1.22 0.95 19.01
N VAL A 109 1.30 1.74 20.09
CA VAL A 109 0.24 1.87 21.09
C VAL A 109 -0.73 2.92 20.59
N LEU A 110 -2.02 2.58 20.54
CA LEU A 110 -3.05 3.51 20.08
C LEU A 110 -3.13 4.76 20.95
N GLU A 111 -3.41 5.88 20.29
CA GLU A 111 -3.87 7.09 20.99
C GLU A 111 -5.25 6.83 21.62
N PRO A 112 -5.60 7.52 22.73
CA PRO A 112 -6.89 7.36 23.42
C PRO A 112 -8.11 7.61 22.53
N GLU A 113 -9.29 7.14 22.95
CA GLU A 113 -10.61 7.44 22.36
C GLU A 113 -10.88 6.78 20.98
N GLN A 114 -10.09 5.78 20.60
CA GLN A 114 -10.21 5.05 19.34
C GLN A 114 -10.76 3.63 19.51
N GLU A 115 -11.23 3.26 20.70
CA GLU A 115 -11.60 1.88 21.05
C GLU A 115 -12.69 1.31 20.13
N CYS A 116 -13.67 2.14 19.74
CA CYS A 116 -14.73 1.72 18.82
C CYS A 116 -14.19 1.43 17.42
N LEU A 117 -13.27 2.26 16.90
CA LEU A 117 -12.66 2.07 15.58
C LEU A 117 -11.81 0.78 15.52
N VAL A 118 -11.22 0.39 16.65
CA VAL A 118 -10.46 -0.86 16.75
C VAL A 118 -11.38 -2.06 16.62
N LEU A 119 -12.57 -2.02 17.21
CA LEU A 119 -13.52 -3.13 17.12
C LEU A 119 -13.98 -3.33 15.66
N ASP A 120 -14.31 -2.24 14.97
CA ASP A 120 -14.68 -2.27 13.55
C ASP A 120 -13.55 -2.85 12.69
N LEU A 121 -12.31 -2.38 12.91
CA LEU A 121 -11.14 -2.91 12.21
C LEU A 121 -10.91 -4.40 12.51
N MET A 122 -11.06 -4.80 13.77
CA MET A 122 -10.82 -6.19 14.18
C MET A 122 -11.80 -7.16 13.52
N ASP A 123 -13.05 -6.73 13.31
CA ASP A 123 -14.04 -7.55 12.62
C ASP A 123 -13.71 -7.72 11.13
N ASP A 124 -13.23 -6.67 10.46
CA ASP A 124 -12.71 -6.79 9.10
C ASP A 124 -11.46 -7.67 9.03
N LEU A 125 -10.51 -7.51 9.97
CA LEU A 125 -9.26 -8.29 9.99
C LEU A 125 -9.47 -9.79 10.30
N ARG A 126 -10.60 -10.17 10.89
CA ARG A 126 -10.97 -11.57 11.16
C ARG A 126 -11.51 -12.29 9.93
N ARG A 127 -11.87 -11.56 8.87
CA ARG A 127 -12.41 -12.16 7.63
C ARG A 127 -11.36 -13.01 6.92
N VAL A 128 -11.85 -14.03 6.21
CA VAL A 128 -10.99 -14.90 5.41
C VAL A 128 -10.48 -14.11 4.21
N ARG A 129 -9.15 -14.03 4.09
CA ARG A 129 -8.51 -13.35 2.96
C ARG A 129 -8.54 -14.21 1.72
N ARG A 130 -8.74 -13.55 0.58
CA ARG A 130 -8.69 -14.13 -0.77
C ARG A 130 -7.39 -13.79 -1.49
N GLY A 131 -6.71 -12.73 -1.07
CA GLY A 131 -5.40 -12.35 -1.60
C GLY A 131 -4.86 -11.08 -0.94
N THR A 132 -3.55 -10.87 -1.08
CA THR A 132 -2.89 -9.62 -0.69
C THR A 132 -1.97 -9.18 -1.82
N VAL A 133 -1.96 -7.89 -2.14
CA VAL A 133 -0.97 -7.29 -3.06
C VAL A 133 -0.18 -6.27 -2.28
N GLN A 134 1.11 -6.53 -2.04
CA GLN A 134 1.99 -5.61 -1.35
C GLN A 134 2.68 -4.67 -2.35
N PHE A 135 2.81 -3.41 -1.97
CA PHE A 135 3.48 -2.39 -2.75
C PHE A 135 4.74 -1.89 -2.02
N ASP A 136 5.84 -1.76 -2.76
CA ASP A 136 6.95 -0.89 -2.38
C ASP A 136 7.10 0.17 -3.47
N ILE A 137 6.90 1.44 -3.10
CA ILE A 137 6.80 2.55 -4.04
C ILE A 137 7.65 3.71 -3.53
N ARG A 138 8.43 4.29 -4.43
CA ARG A 138 9.28 5.46 -4.18
C ARG A 138 8.98 6.55 -5.18
N ARG A 139 9.00 7.78 -4.67
CA ARG A 139 8.95 8.99 -5.48
C ARG A 139 10.31 9.67 -5.40
N ASP A 140 10.81 10.12 -6.55
CA ASP A 140 12.08 10.84 -6.62
C ASP A 140 12.07 12.07 -5.69
N GLY A 141 13.22 12.30 -5.04
CA GLY A 141 13.42 13.37 -4.06
C GLY A 141 12.58 13.25 -2.77
N SER A 142 11.83 12.16 -2.57
CA SER A 142 10.99 11.95 -1.38
C SER A 142 11.52 10.80 -0.52
N PRO A 143 11.56 10.95 0.82
CA PRO A 143 11.86 9.81 1.69
C PRO A 143 10.76 8.74 1.57
N PRO A 144 11.06 7.46 1.84
CA PRO A 144 10.04 6.42 1.95
C PRO A 144 8.97 6.81 2.99
N ARG A 145 7.71 6.89 2.56
CA ARG A 145 6.60 7.36 3.40
C ARG A 145 5.91 6.25 4.19
N TRP A 146 5.82 5.08 3.56
CA TRP A 146 5.04 3.97 4.06
C TRP A 146 5.96 2.89 4.63
N GLU A 147 5.59 2.36 5.79
CA GLU A 147 6.15 1.10 6.28
C GLU A 147 5.46 -0.08 5.60
N MET A 148 4.17 0.08 5.30
CA MET A 148 3.36 -0.90 4.58
C MET A 148 2.35 -0.16 3.70
N LEU A 149 2.16 -0.66 2.49
CA LEU A 149 1.11 -0.26 1.57
C LEU A 149 0.66 -1.53 0.84
N ALA A 150 -0.62 -1.87 0.91
CA ALA A 150 -1.12 -3.12 0.35
C ALA A 150 -2.60 -3.03 -0.06
N PHE A 151 -2.97 -3.78 -1.08
CA PHE A 151 -4.35 -4.22 -1.24
C PHE A 151 -4.57 -5.52 -0.48
N VAL A 152 -5.71 -5.64 0.20
CA VAL A 152 -6.15 -6.85 0.89
C VAL A 152 -7.54 -7.19 0.39
N ASP A 153 -7.70 -8.37 -0.20
CA ASP A 153 -8.94 -8.82 -0.82
C ASP A 153 -9.66 -9.80 0.12
N ASP A 154 -10.95 -9.58 0.37
CA ASP A 154 -11.82 -10.46 1.16
C ASP A 154 -13.16 -10.73 0.45
N ASP A 155 -14.16 -11.23 1.18
CA ASP A 155 -15.49 -11.51 0.65
C ASP A 155 -16.37 -10.26 0.43
N ARG A 156 -15.99 -9.09 0.97
CA ARG A 156 -16.67 -7.80 0.76
C ARG A 156 -16.06 -6.99 -0.37
N GLY A 157 -14.78 -7.21 -0.68
CA GLY A 157 -14.10 -6.55 -1.79
C GLY A 157 -12.63 -6.32 -1.50
N ARG A 158 -12.07 -5.31 -2.17
CA ARG A 158 -10.68 -4.90 -2.02
C ARG A 158 -10.55 -3.76 -1.01
N HIS A 159 -9.69 -3.94 -0.02
CA HIS A 159 -9.29 -2.92 0.93
C HIS A 159 -7.92 -2.35 0.56
N LEU A 160 -7.65 -1.09 0.85
CA LEU A 160 -6.33 -0.47 0.86
C LEU A 160 -5.88 -0.30 2.30
N ALA A 161 -4.83 -1.03 2.66
CA ALA A 161 -4.15 -0.92 3.92
C ALA A 161 -2.87 -0.10 3.74
N ALA A 162 -2.65 0.89 4.62
CA ALA A 162 -1.41 1.65 4.64
C ALA A 162 -0.97 1.91 6.08
N LEU A 163 0.33 1.84 6.35
CA LEU A 163 0.91 2.20 7.64
C LEU A 163 2.04 3.19 7.40
N SER A 164 1.97 4.36 8.03
CA SER A 164 3.03 5.35 7.91
C SER A 164 4.29 4.91 8.65
N ARG A 165 5.44 5.39 8.17
CA ARG A 165 6.66 5.35 8.97
C ARG A 165 6.54 6.29 10.17
N PRO A 166 7.23 6.02 11.29
CA PRO A 166 7.27 6.92 12.43
C PRO A 166 7.71 8.32 12.02
N ARG A 167 6.93 9.33 12.38
CA ARG A 167 7.28 10.73 12.17
C ARG A 167 6.70 11.57 13.30
N GLY A 168 7.55 12.39 13.91
CA GLY A 168 7.17 13.17 15.10
C GLY A 168 6.77 12.32 16.32
N GLY A 169 7.17 11.05 16.38
CA GLY A 169 6.80 10.14 17.47
C GLY A 169 5.45 9.42 17.27
N HIS A 170 4.77 9.63 16.15
CA HIS A 170 3.48 9.02 15.85
C HIS A 170 3.52 8.19 14.57
N ARG A 171 2.52 7.31 14.44
CA ARG A 171 2.22 6.45 13.31
C ARG A 171 0.71 6.50 13.08
N ARG A 172 0.30 6.31 11.84
CA ARG A 172 -1.11 6.16 11.48
C ARG A 172 -1.29 4.94 10.59
N LEU A 173 -2.34 4.19 10.85
CA LEU A 173 -2.84 3.11 10.02
C LEU A 173 -4.05 3.62 9.26
N TRP A 174 -4.15 3.30 7.97
CA TRP A 174 -5.35 3.47 7.17
C TRP A 174 -5.87 2.10 6.75
N TRP A 175 -7.18 1.93 6.86
CA TRP A 175 -7.92 0.78 6.35
C TRP A 175 -9.11 1.31 5.55
N LEU A 176 -8.96 1.35 4.22
CA LEU A 176 -9.86 2.09 3.33
C LEU A 176 -10.43 1.18 2.24
N PRO A 177 -11.52 1.57 1.57
CA PRO A 177 -11.88 1.01 0.28
C PRO A 177 -10.71 1.07 -0.70
N GLY A 178 -10.33 -0.07 -1.27
CA GLY A 178 -9.16 -0.20 -2.13
C GLY A 178 -9.49 0.00 -3.60
N SER A 179 -9.04 1.13 -4.14
CA SER A 179 -9.07 1.44 -5.56
C SER A 179 -7.71 1.95 -6.04
N VAL A 180 -7.49 1.90 -7.36
CA VAL A 180 -6.26 2.42 -7.98
C VAL A 180 -6.17 3.94 -7.79
N GLU A 181 -7.29 4.65 -7.86
CA GLU A 181 -7.38 6.10 -7.62
C GLU A 181 -6.92 6.43 -6.20
N ARG A 182 -7.41 5.68 -5.20
CA ARG A 182 -7.00 5.89 -3.81
C ARG A 182 -5.53 5.55 -3.61
N LEU A 183 -5.03 4.47 -4.20
CA LEU A 183 -3.60 4.14 -4.17
C LEU A 183 -2.76 5.29 -4.78
N ALA A 184 -3.20 5.87 -5.90
CA ALA A 184 -2.51 7.00 -6.52
C ALA A 184 -2.42 8.22 -5.60
N GLU A 185 -3.46 8.52 -4.81
CA GLU A 185 -3.43 9.60 -3.80
C GLU A 185 -2.33 9.37 -2.75
N PHE A 186 -2.15 8.13 -2.28
CA PHE A 186 -1.08 7.77 -1.35
C PHE A 186 0.31 7.91 -1.99
N VAL A 187 0.46 7.48 -3.23
CA VAL A 187 1.72 7.57 -3.99
C VAL A 187 2.11 9.02 -4.27
N GLU A 188 1.14 9.86 -4.59
CA GLU A 188 1.38 11.27 -4.86
C GLU A 188 1.56 12.11 -3.59
N GLY A 189 1.31 11.53 -2.41
CA GLY A 189 1.44 12.20 -1.12
C GLY A 189 0.30 13.18 -0.84
N ARG A 190 -0.88 12.95 -1.43
CA ARG A 190 -2.10 13.74 -1.21
C ARG A 190 -2.84 13.34 0.07
N VAL A 191 -2.47 12.20 0.67
CA VAL A 191 -3.04 11.72 1.94
C VAL A 191 -2.19 12.23 3.11
N PRO A 192 -2.79 12.94 4.08
CA PRO A 192 -2.05 13.50 5.21
C PRO A 192 -1.55 12.38 6.14
N GLU A 193 -0.24 12.36 6.38
CA GLU A 193 0.44 11.35 7.22
C GLU A 193 0.09 11.48 8.73
N HIS A 194 -0.43 12.65 9.15
CA HIS A 194 -0.79 13.03 10.53
C HIS A 194 -1.92 14.08 10.49
N GLY A 195 -2.65 14.24 11.60
CA GLY A 195 -3.60 15.34 11.81
C GLY A 195 -2.93 16.60 12.34
#